data_AF-A0A3P6SFH8-F1
#
_entry.id   AF-A0A3P6SFH8-F1
#
_cell.length_a   1.000
_cell.length_b   1.000
_cell.length_c   1.000
_cell.angle_alpha   90.00
_cell.angle_beta   90.00
_cell.angle_gamma   90.00
#
_symmetry.space_group_name_H-M   'P 1'
#
loop_
_entity.id
_entity.type
_entity.pdbx_description
1 polymer ?
#
loop_
_entity_poly.entity_id
_entity_poly.type
_entity_poly.pdbx_seq_one_letter_code
_entity_poly.pdbx_strand_id
1 'polypeptide(L)'
;MDTSSGISQLSTPVPADTHISFYDSAIANNSLHGVSSSAYNAGNRWFDKSQFIVSRDGVVGLNVEHSPFDGHVGVAVLEAALAETPTAEVVIQQEAGAATSTNCHFCAPRLLDWNISPSLCEKLEMARDLFDT
;
A
#
# COMPACT_ATOMS: atom_id res chain seq x y z
N MET A 1 -11.11 -7.71 -7.43
CA MET A 1 -9.95 -7.73 -6.52
C MET A 1 -9.85 -9.06 -5.76
N ASP A 2 -10.96 -9.75 -5.54
CA ASP A 2 -11.04 -10.95 -4.70
C ASP A 2 -10.16 -12.13 -5.11
N THR A 3 -9.81 -12.24 -6.39
CA THR A 3 -8.92 -13.29 -6.91
C THR A 3 -7.44 -12.89 -6.93
N SER A 4 -7.08 -11.68 -6.50
CA SER A 4 -5.66 -11.30 -6.41
C SER A 4 -5.00 -11.99 -5.22
N SER A 5 -3.73 -12.34 -5.38
CA SER A 5 -2.89 -12.94 -4.33
C SER A 5 -2.54 -11.96 -3.21
N GLY A 6 -2.68 -10.66 -3.45
CA GLY A 6 -2.41 -9.58 -2.51
C GLY A 6 -2.65 -8.22 -3.17
N ILE A 7 -2.38 -7.14 -2.45
CA ILE A 7 -2.46 -5.77 -2.95
C ILE A 7 -1.21 -4.99 -2.53
N SER A 8 -0.64 -4.22 -3.46
CA SER A 8 0.45 -3.29 -3.18
C SER A 8 -0.03 -1.86 -3.36
N GLN A 9 0.16 -1.03 -2.34
CA GLN A 9 -0.34 0.34 -2.31
C GLN A 9 0.80 1.35 -2.40
N LEU A 10 0.79 2.17 -3.45
CA LEU A 10 1.72 3.28 -3.61
C LEU A 10 1.15 4.53 -2.94
N SER A 11 1.70 4.86 -1.77
CA SER A 11 1.17 5.90 -0.88
C SER A 11 1.92 7.23 -1.04
N THR A 12 1.21 8.33 -0.82
CA THR A 12 1.84 9.67 -0.76
C THR A 12 2.54 9.86 0.59
N PRO A 13 3.61 10.69 0.65
CA PRO A 13 4.32 10.98 1.90
C PRO A 13 3.42 11.61 2.96
N VAL A 14 3.79 11.40 4.22
CA VAL A 14 3.22 12.16 5.35
C VAL A 14 3.84 13.58 5.36
N PRO A 15 3.08 14.65 5.69
CA PRO A 15 3.62 16.01 5.77
C PRO A 15 4.86 16.14 6.68
N ALA A 16 5.89 16.85 6.19
CA ALA A 16 7.24 16.90 6.76
C ALA A 16 7.36 17.66 8.10
N ASP A 17 6.35 18.42 8.52
CA ASP A 17 6.37 19.21 9.76
C ASP A 17 6.14 18.38 11.04
N THR A 18 6.11 17.04 10.90
CA THR A 18 5.82 16.11 11.99
C THR A 18 7.09 15.83 12.81
N HIS A 19 7.13 16.29 14.06
CA HIS A 19 8.26 16.07 14.99
C HIS A 19 8.54 14.55 15.15
N ILE A 20 9.81 14.14 15.30
CA ILE A 20 10.24 12.72 15.13
C ILE A 20 9.42 11.70 15.94
N SER A 21 9.01 12.02 17.16
CA SER A 21 8.15 11.13 17.97
C SER A 21 6.72 10.96 17.42
N PHE A 22 6.21 11.97 16.71
CA PHE A 22 4.93 11.92 16.01
C PHE A 22 5.06 11.29 14.62
N TYR A 23 6.28 11.20 14.08
CA TYR A 23 6.54 10.57 12.78
C TYR A 23 6.25 9.07 12.82
N ASP A 24 6.68 8.36 13.87
CA ASP A 24 6.37 6.94 14.05
C ASP A 24 4.87 6.69 14.20
N SER A 25 4.17 7.54 14.97
CA SER A 25 2.72 7.46 15.11
C SER A 25 2.00 7.76 13.79
N ALA A 26 2.49 8.71 13.00
CA ALA A 26 1.91 9.02 11.69
C ALA A 26 2.12 7.87 10.69
N ILE A 27 3.30 7.23 10.69
CA ILE A 27 3.58 6.03 9.90
C ILE A 27 2.66 4.89 10.33
N ALA A 28 2.53 4.66 11.63
CA ALA A 28 1.67 3.61 12.17
C ALA A 28 0.20 3.84 11.77
N ASN A 29 -0.30 5.07 11.89
CA ASN A 29 -1.66 5.43 11.50
C ASN A 29 -1.88 5.30 9.99
N ASN A 30 -0.91 5.72 9.16
CA ASN A 30 -0.97 5.51 7.71
C ASN A 30 -0.98 4.03 7.32
N SER A 31 -0.25 3.21 8.07
CA SER A 31 -0.21 1.76 7.87
C SER A 31 -1.50 1.09 8.34
N LEU A 32 -2.07 1.54 9.46
CA LEU A 32 -3.26 0.96 10.05
C LEU A 32 -4.52 1.28 9.24
N HIS A 33 -4.70 2.54 8.87
CA HIS A 33 -5.95 3.00 8.25
C HIS A 33 -5.76 4.03 7.12
N GLY A 34 -4.55 4.58 6.91
CA GLY A 34 -4.33 5.53 5.81
C GLY A 34 -4.93 6.93 6.02
N VAL A 35 -5.15 7.33 7.27
CA VAL A 35 -5.44 8.67 7.86
C VAL A 35 -6.25 9.73 7.06
N SER A 36 -7.19 10.40 7.74
CA SER A 36 -7.98 11.57 7.28
C SER A 36 -8.28 12.51 8.48
N SER A 37 -8.75 13.76 8.36
CA SER A 37 -10.05 14.27 7.86
C SER A 37 -9.94 15.33 6.75
N SER A 38 -9.26 14.93 5.68
CA SER A 38 -9.49 15.31 4.27
C SER A 38 -8.56 14.55 3.31
N ALA A 39 -7.96 13.47 3.85
CA ALA A 39 -7.45 12.24 3.25
C ALA A 39 -5.96 12.23 2.89
N TYR A 40 -5.24 11.24 3.41
CA TYR A 40 -3.98 10.81 2.83
C TYR A 40 -3.82 9.29 2.90
N ASN A 41 -4.27 8.63 1.81
CA ASN A 41 -4.18 7.21 1.46
C ASN A 41 -5.32 6.29 1.90
N ALA A 42 -6.30 6.73 2.69
CA ALA A 42 -7.41 5.87 3.17
C ALA A 42 -8.25 5.28 2.03
N GLY A 43 -8.49 6.06 0.97
CA GLY A 43 -9.15 5.58 -0.25
C GLY A 43 -8.24 4.73 -1.16
N ASN A 44 -6.93 4.71 -0.91
CA ASN A 44 -5.95 3.87 -1.58
C ASN A 44 -5.71 2.59 -0.77
N ARG A 45 -6.81 1.95 -0.34
CA ARG A 45 -6.83 0.74 0.49
C ARG A 45 -7.97 -0.16 0.04
N TRP A 46 -7.81 -1.45 0.30
CA TRP A 46 -8.90 -2.42 0.18
C TRP A 46 -8.83 -3.34 1.39
N PHE A 47 -9.58 -3.00 2.45
CA PHE A 47 -9.43 -3.62 3.77
C PHE A 47 -9.87 -5.09 3.84
N ASP A 48 -10.62 -5.59 2.85
CA ASP A 48 -10.95 -7.02 2.72
C ASP A 48 -9.75 -7.88 2.28
N LYS A 49 -8.56 -7.28 2.13
CA LYS A 49 -7.34 -7.93 1.66
C LYS A 49 -6.13 -7.52 2.49
N SER A 50 -5.24 -8.47 2.70
CA SER A 50 -3.89 -8.18 3.20
C SER A 50 -3.10 -7.41 2.14
N GLN A 51 -2.49 -6.30 2.54
CA GLN A 51 -1.91 -5.31 1.63
C GLN A 51 -0.55 -4.80 2.12
N PHE A 52 0.42 -4.76 1.21
CA PHE A 52 1.70 -4.09 1.38
C PHE A 52 1.54 -2.61 1.07
N ILE A 53 2.18 -1.77 1.88
CA ILE A 53 2.14 -0.31 1.75
C ILE A 53 3.57 0.14 1.44
N VAL A 54 3.73 0.87 0.34
CA VAL A 54 5.00 1.47 -0.07
C VAL A 54 4.75 2.95 -0.31
N SER A 55 5.27 3.79 0.57
CA SER A 55 5.15 5.24 0.46
C SER A 55 6.32 5.82 -0.33
N ARG A 56 6.06 6.93 -1.03
CA ARG A 56 7.09 7.61 -1.84
C ARG A 56 8.29 8.14 -1.02
N ASP A 57 8.10 8.39 0.27
CA ASP A 57 9.15 8.80 1.21
C ASP A 57 10.00 7.62 1.72
N GLY A 58 9.78 6.40 1.21
CA GLY A 58 10.52 5.20 1.58
C GLY A 58 9.93 4.45 2.78
N VAL A 59 8.84 4.94 3.37
CA VAL A 59 8.13 4.20 4.41
C VAL A 59 7.46 2.97 3.81
N VAL A 60 7.67 1.81 4.43
CA VAL A 60 6.99 0.56 4.08
C VAL A 60 6.17 0.04 5.25
N GLY A 61 5.07 -0.63 4.95
CA GLY A 61 4.17 -1.18 5.96
C GLY A 61 3.34 -2.35 5.46
N LEU A 62 2.60 -2.95 6.37
CA LEU A 62 1.68 -4.05 6.10
C LEU A 62 0.38 -3.80 6.85
N ASN A 63 -0.75 -3.99 6.16
CA ASN A 63 -2.07 -4.01 6.76
C ASN A 63 -2.72 -5.36 6.44
N VAL A 64 -3.13 -6.08 7.48
CA VAL A 64 -3.54 -7.48 7.39
C VAL A 64 -4.99 -7.61 7.81
N GLU A 65 -5.77 -8.31 6.97
CA GLU A 65 -7.11 -8.77 7.36
C GLU A 65 -6.95 -9.95 8.33
N HIS A 66 -7.65 -9.90 9.47
CA HIS A 66 -7.34 -10.76 10.62
C HIS A 66 -8.02 -12.14 10.56
N SER A 67 -9.12 -12.29 9.81
CA SER A 67 -9.87 -13.55 9.71
C SER A 67 -9.06 -14.76 9.21
N PRO A 68 -8.10 -14.67 8.27
CA PRO A 68 -7.49 -15.84 7.66
C PRO A 68 -6.26 -16.34 8.42
N PHE A 69 -5.61 -15.47 9.21
CA PHE A 69 -4.41 -15.81 9.98
C PHE A 69 -4.13 -14.82 11.11
N ASP A 70 -3.39 -15.29 12.12
CA ASP A 70 -2.96 -14.49 13.26
C ASP A 70 -1.74 -13.60 12.92
N GLY A 71 -1.49 -12.57 13.71
CA GLY A 71 -0.45 -11.57 13.49
C GLY A 71 0.95 -12.16 13.34
N HIS A 72 1.24 -13.29 14.01
CA HIS A 72 2.52 -14.00 13.87
C HIS A 72 2.82 -14.41 12.42
N VAL A 73 1.81 -14.85 11.67
CA VAL A 73 1.97 -15.23 10.25
C VAL A 73 2.26 -13.98 9.40
N GLY A 74 1.59 -12.86 9.69
CA GLY A 74 1.85 -11.59 9.02
C GLY A 74 3.29 -11.10 9.21
N VAL A 75 3.81 -11.19 10.43
CA VAL A 75 5.20 -10.84 10.75
C VAL A 75 6.18 -11.75 9.99
N ALA A 76 5.96 -13.06 9.99
CA ALA A 76 6.82 -14.00 9.29
C ALA A 76 6.89 -13.74 7.76
N VAL A 77 5.75 -13.38 7.15
CA VAL A 77 5.70 -13.01 5.72
C VAL A 77 6.50 -11.74 5.45
N LEU A 78 6.39 -10.73 6.32
CA LEU A 78 7.15 -9.48 6.17
C LEU A 78 8.65 -9.70 6.35
N GLU A 79 9.07 -10.47 7.34
CA GLU A 79 10.46 -10.82 7.57
C GLU A 79 11.07 -11.55 6.37
N ALA A 80 10.35 -12.54 5.81
CA ALA A 80 10.78 -13.25 4.62
C ALA A 80 10.88 -12.32 3.40
N ALA A 81 9.90 -11.44 3.19
CA ALA A 81 9.94 -10.48 2.09
C ALA A 81 11.13 -9.51 2.19
N LEU A 82 11.42 -9.02 3.40
CA LEU A 82 12.57 -8.14 3.65
C LEU A 82 13.91 -8.86 3.46
N ALA A 83 14.02 -10.12 3.89
CA ALA A 83 15.23 -10.92 3.71
C ALA A 83 15.55 -11.19 2.24
N GLU A 84 14.52 -11.36 1.41
CA GLU A 84 14.64 -11.59 -0.04
C GLU A 84 14.76 -10.28 -0.85
N THR A 85 14.63 -9.12 -0.21
CA THR A 85 14.73 -7.82 -0.91
C THR A 85 16.22 -7.43 -1.03
N PRO A 86 16.79 -7.43 -2.26
CA PRO A 86 18.17 -7.00 -2.46
C PRO A 86 18.32 -5.51 -2.17
N THR A 87 19.54 -5.07 -1.83
CA THR A 87 19.79 -3.65 -1.62
C THR A 87 19.55 -2.84 -2.89
N ALA A 88 19.19 -1.57 -2.75
CA ALA A 88 18.92 -0.70 -3.87
C ALA A 88 20.09 -0.65 -4.87
N GLU A 89 21.33 -0.71 -4.37
CA GLU A 89 22.54 -0.72 -5.20
C GLU A 89 22.61 -1.97 -6.09
N VAL A 90 22.24 -3.15 -5.56
CA VAL A 90 22.22 -4.41 -6.31
C VAL A 90 21.15 -4.36 -7.39
N VAL A 91 19.95 -3.87 -7.07
CA VAL A 91 18.85 -3.73 -8.04
C VAL A 91 19.26 -2.80 -9.19
N ILE A 92 19.80 -1.62 -8.86
CA ILE A 92 20.21 -0.63 -9.88
C ILE A 92 21.27 -1.22 -10.82
N GLN A 93 22.25 -1.96 -10.29
CA GLN A 93 23.28 -2.60 -11.11
C GLN A 93 22.69 -3.71 -12.00
N GLN A 94 21.74 -4.49 -11.48
CA GLN A 94 21.06 -5.54 -12.26
C GLN A 94 20.20 -4.94 -13.37
N GLU A 95 19.41 -3.91 -13.09
CA GLU A 95 18.56 -3.25 -14.10
C GLU A 95 19.41 -2.56 -15.17
N ALA A 96 20.49 -1.88 -14.79
CA ALA A 96 21.44 -1.27 -15.72
C ALA A 96 22.11 -2.32 -16.63
N GLY A 97 22.42 -3.51 -16.09
CA GLY A 97 22.97 -4.63 -16.86
C GLY A 97 21.92 -5.38 -17.71
N ALA A 98 20.66 -5.40 -17.29
CA ALA A 98 19.57 -6.08 -18.00
C ALA A 98 19.05 -5.26 -19.18
N ALA A 99 19.08 -3.93 -19.11
CA ALA A 99 18.61 -3.01 -20.16
C ALA A 99 19.25 -3.25 -21.55
N THR A 100 20.42 -3.89 -21.61
CA THR A 100 21.10 -4.26 -22.86
C THR A 100 20.69 -5.62 -23.44
N SER A 101 19.93 -6.45 -22.71
CA SER A 101 19.72 -7.87 -23.06
C SER A 101 18.26 -8.33 -23.18
N THR A 102 17.28 -7.50 -22.84
CA THR A 102 15.88 -7.93 -22.74
C THR A 102 14.94 -7.23 -23.73
N ASN A 103 14.73 -7.84 -24.89
CA ASN A 103 13.59 -7.55 -25.77
C ASN A 103 12.33 -8.35 -25.35
N CYS A 104 12.03 -8.40 -24.05
CA CYS A 104 10.78 -9.00 -23.57
C CYS A 104 9.69 -7.94 -23.48
N HIS A 105 8.68 -8.06 -24.35
CA HIS A 105 7.50 -7.21 -24.31
C HIS A 105 6.53 -7.72 -23.24
N PHE A 106 6.49 -7.06 -22.09
CA PHE A 106 5.45 -7.28 -21.10
C PHE A 106 4.15 -6.62 -21.52
N CYS A 107 3.01 -7.27 -21.25
CA CYS A 107 1.71 -6.63 -21.38
C CYS A 107 1.60 -5.51 -20.34
N ALA A 108 1.05 -4.37 -20.74
CA ALA A 108 0.76 -3.29 -19.81
C ALA A 108 -0.25 -3.78 -18.74
N PRO A 109 -0.11 -3.34 -17.48
CA PRO A 109 -1.11 -3.59 -16.45
C PRO A 109 -2.49 -3.12 -16.91
N ARG A 110 -3.52 -3.93 -16.63
CA ARG A 110 -4.91 -3.58 -16.95
C ARG A 110 -5.48 -2.70 -15.85
N LEU A 111 -5.93 -1.50 -16.21
CA LEU A 111 -6.69 -0.62 -15.31
C LEU A 111 -8.04 -1.27 -14.95
N LEU A 112 -8.42 -1.17 -13.68
CA LEU A 112 -9.74 -1.57 -13.21
C LEU A 112 -10.65 -0.35 -13.18
N ASP A 113 -11.63 -0.33 -14.08
CA ASP A 113 -12.60 0.75 -14.17
C ASP A 113 -13.81 0.49 -13.27
N TRP A 114 -14.35 1.57 -12.70
CA TRP A 114 -15.52 1.55 -11.84
C TRP A 114 -16.60 2.47 -12.41
N ASN A 115 -17.81 1.96 -12.58
CA ASN A 115 -18.96 2.80 -12.95
C ASN A 115 -19.64 3.30 -11.68
N ILE A 116 -19.58 4.62 -11.43
CA ILE A 116 -20.09 5.24 -10.21
C ILE A 116 -21.52 5.71 -10.42
N SER A 117 -22.50 4.98 -9.88
CA SER A 117 -23.89 5.43 -9.83
C SER A 117 -24.11 6.47 -8.71
N PRO A 118 -25.18 7.29 -8.78
CA PRO A 118 -25.50 8.23 -7.71
C PRO A 118 -25.62 7.56 -6.34
N SER A 119 -26.27 6.38 -6.28
CA SER A 119 -26.40 5.60 -5.04
C SER A 119 -25.07 5.06 -4.51
N LEU A 120 -24.08 4.82 -5.38
CA LEU A 120 -22.73 4.41 -4.95
C LEU A 120 -21.95 5.63 -4.45
N CYS A 121 -22.11 6.78 -5.10
CA CYS A 121 -21.51 8.04 -4.66
C CYS A 121 -21.95 8.40 -3.24
N GLU A 122 -23.25 8.31 -2.94
CA GLU A 122 -23.78 8.55 -1.58
C GLU A 122 -23.16 7.61 -0.53
N LYS A 123 -22.94 6.34 -0.88
CA LYS A 123 -22.28 5.37 0.02
C LYS A 123 -20.81 5.71 0.24
N LEU A 124 -20.10 6.19 -0.78
CA LEU A 124 -18.71 6.62 -0.65
C LEU A 124 -18.59 7.85 0.25
N GLU A 125 -19.50 8.81 0.12
CA GLU A 125 -19.57 9.99 0.99
C GLU A 125 -19.88 9.59 2.43
N MET A 126 -20.87 8.71 2.65
CA MET A 126 -21.17 8.18 3.97
C MET A 126 -19.98 7.43 4.58
N ALA A 127 -19.27 6.61 3.79
CA ALA A 127 -18.10 5.88 4.26
C ALA A 127 -16.95 6.84 4.64
N ARG A 128 -16.73 7.90 3.85
CA ARG A 128 -15.77 8.96 4.17
C ARG A 128 -16.13 9.63 5.50
N ASP A 129 -17.37 10.05 5.65
CA ASP A 129 -17.81 10.79 6.84
C ASP A 129 -17.74 9.92 8.10
N LEU A 130 -18.08 8.63 7.99
CA LEU A 130 -17.96 7.66 9.09
C LEU A 130 -16.50 7.38 9.48
N PHE A 131 -15.58 7.45 8.52
CA PHE A 131 -14.16 7.23 8.78
C PHE A 131 -13.53 8.42 9.55
N ASP A 132 -14.11 9.62 9.42
CA ASP A 132 -13.64 10.86 10.07
C ASP A 132 -14.21 11.09 11.49
N THR A 133 -15.25 10.34 11.89
CA THR A 133 -15.91 10.44 13.22
C THR A 133 -15.27 9.56 14.27
#